data_AF-A0A1I1RHL3-F1
#
_entry.id   AF-A0A1I1RHL3-F1
#
_cell.length_a   1.000
_cell.length_b   1.000
_cell.length_c   1.000
_cell.angle_alpha   90.00
_cell.angle_beta   90.00
_cell.angle_gamma   90.00
#
_symmetry.space_group_name_H-M   'P 1'
#
loop_
_entity.id
_entity.type
_entity.pdbx_description
1 polymer ?
#
loop_
_entity_poly.entity_id
_entity_poly.type
_entity_poly.pdbx_seq_one_letter_code
_entity_poly.pdbx_strand_id
1 'polypeptide(L)' 'MNKLTEAREKANRKWDSKNKERKRYLNKRSTAKSFILNLATQEDLETIKKYVAQRENELNK' A
#
# COMPACT_ATOMS: atom_id res chain seq x y z
N MET A 1 18.88 12.98 14.68
CA MET A 1 18.59 11.81 13.81
C MET A 1 19.89 11.14 13.43
N ASN A 2 20.12 9.88 13.82
CA ASN A 2 21.33 9.16 13.42
C ASN A 2 21.28 8.89 11.92
N LYS A 3 22.15 9.57 11.17
CA LYS A 3 22.33 9.36 9.74
C LYS A 3 22.81 7.93 9.53
N LEU A 4 22.14 7.19 8.64
CA LEU A 4 22.55 5.83 8.31
C LEU A 4 23.93 5.89 7.62
N THR A 5 24.85 5.01 8.01
CA THR A 5 26.15 4.89 7.32
C THR A 5 25.93 4.54 5.85
N GLU A 6 26.76 5.06 4.94
CA GLU A 6 26.64 4.82 3.49
C GLU A 6 26.54 3.33 3.10
N ALA A 7 27.24 2.46 3.83
CA ALA A 7 27.17 1.01 3.64
C ALA A 7 25.77 0.44 3.90
N ARG A 8 25.10 0.90 4.96
CA ARG A 8 23.72 0.52 5.30
C ARG A 8 22.73 1.08 4.28
N GLU A 9 22.95 2.29 3.78
CA GLU A 9 22.10 2.84 2.72
C GLU A 9 22.21 2.03 1.41
N LYS A 10 23.42 1.62 1.02
CA LYS A 10 23.64 0.76 -0.16
C LYS A 10 22.97 -0.61 0.01
N ALA A 11 23.08 -1.21 1.19
CA ALA A 11 22.41 -2.47 1.51
C ALA A 11 20.88 -2.34 1.46
N ASN A 12 20.33 -1.28 2.06
CA ASN A 12 18.89 -0.98 2.02
C ASN A 12 18.42 -0.76 0.58
N ARG A 13 19.15 0.03 -0.22
CA ARG A 13 18.85 0.24 -1.65
C ARG A 13 18.81 -1.08 -2.43
N LYS A 14 19.75 -2.00 -2.18
CA LYS A 14 19.79 -3.31 -2.85
C LYS A 14 18.62 -4.19 -2.44
N TRP A 15 18.26 -4.21 -1.15
CA TRP A 15 17.10 -4.96 -0.66
C TRP A 15 15.79 -4.36 -1.18
N ASP A 16 15.68 -3.04 -1.19
CA ASP A 16 14.53 -2.29 -1.67
C ASP A 16 14.28 -2.52 -3.17
N SER A 17 15.33 -2.54 -3.98
CA SER A 17 15.22 -2.86 -5.41
C SER A 17 14.71 -4.28 -5.64
N LYS A 18 15.17 -5.25 -4.83
CA LYS A 18 14.69 -6.64 -4.89
C LYS A 18 13.26 -6.81 -4.38
N ASN A 19 12.80 -5.95 -3.48
CA ASN A 19 11.49 -6.01 -2.84
C ASN A 19 10.55 -4.88 -3.28
N LYS A 20 10.80 -4.28 -4.44
CA LYS A 20 10.10 -3.09 -4.94
C LYS A 20 8.59 -3.31 -5.00
N GLU A 21 8.16 -4.47 -5.47
CA GLU A 21 6.74 -4.83 -5.57
C GLU A 21 6.09 -4.99 -4.19
N ARG A 22 6.75 -5.71 -3.28
CA ARG A 22 6.28 -5.88 -1.90
C ARG A 22 6.14 -4.54 -1.19
N LYS A 23 7.13 -3.64 -1.34
CA LYS A 23 7.06 -2.29 -0.80
C LYS A 23 5.90 -1.50 -1.42
N ARG A 24 5.74 -1.56 -2.74
CA ARG A 24 4.63 -0.90 -3.45
C ARG A 24 3.28 -1.40 -2.95
N TYR A 25 3.13 -2.71 -2.76
CA TYR A 25 1.92 -3.31 -2.18
C TYR A 25 1.64 -2.78 -0.77
N LEU A 26 2.63 -2.79 0.12
CA LEU A 26 2.47 -2.32 1.50
C LEU A 26 2.11 -0.83 1.55
N ASN A 27 2.78 0.00 0.74
CA ASN A 27 2.49 1.43 0.65
C ASN A 27 1.05 1.66 0.20
N LYS A 28 0.63 1.02 -0.91
CA LYS A 28 -0.75 1.13 -1.41
C LYS A 28 -1.77 0.69 -0.36
N ARG A 29 -1.51 -0.42 0.33
CA ARG A 29 -2.39 -0.94 1.39
C ARG A 29 -2.53 0.05 2.54
N SER A 30 -1.41 0.62 3.00
CA SER A 30 -1.41 1.61 4.09
C SER A 30 -2.15 2.89 3.69
N THR A 31 -1.86 3.41 2.49
CA THR A 31 -2.53 4.60 1.96
C THR A 31 -4.03 4.38 1.81
N ALA A 32 -4.45 3.23 1.25
CA ALA A 32 -5.87 2.89 1.12
C ALA A 32 -6.57 2.84 2.48
N LYS A 33 -5.96 2.18 3.48
CA LYS A 33 -6.50 2.15 4.84
C LYS A 33 -6.67 3.56 5.41
N SER A 34 -5.64 4.41 5.29
CA SER A 34 -5.70 5.78 5.81
C SER A 34 -6.78 6.61 5.12
N PHE A 35 -6.90 6.48 3.79
CA PHE A 35 -7.93 7.17 3.03
C PHE A 35 -9.34 6.77 3.50
N ILE A 36 -9.62 5.47 3.55
CA ILE A 36 -10.94 4.94 3.98
C ILE A 36 -11.31 5.39 5.39
N LEU A 37 -10.35 5.40 6.32
CA LEU A 37 -10.65 5.68 7.73
C LEU A 37 -10.68 7.17 8.08
N ASN A 38 -9.89 7.99 7.39
CA ASN A 38 -9.63 9.38 7.83
C ASN A 38 -10.08 10.44 6.83
N LEU A 39 -10.25 10.11 5.53
CA LEU A 39 -10.48 11.10 4.48
C LEU A 39 -11.74 10.85 3.64
N ALA A 40 -12.13 9.58 3.47
CA ALA A 40 -13.21 9.20 2.57
C ALA A 40 -14.56 9.79 3.02
N THR A 41 -15.30 10.33 2.05
CA THR A 41 -16.68 10.77 2.23
C THR A 41 -17.64 9.58 2.17
N GLN A 42 -18.92 9.81 2.51
CA GLN A 42 -19.95 8.77 2.43
C GLN A 42 -20.06 8.17 1.01
N GLU A 43 -20.01 9.00 -0.03
CA GLU A 43 -20.07 8.56 -1.42
C GLU A 43 -18.85 7.73 -1.82
N ASP A 44 -17.66 8.14 -1.36
CA ASP A 44 -16.42 7.37 -1.56
C ASP A 44 -16.55 5.98 -0.92
N LEU A 45 -17.07 5.89 0.31
CA LEU A 45 -17.24 4.62 1.01
C LEU A 45 -18.21 3.69 0.27
N GLU A 46 -19.31 4.20 -0.27
CA GLU A 46 -20.25 3.41 -1.07
C GLU A 46 -19.61 2.89 -2.35
N THR A 47 -18.82 3.73 -3.02
CA THR A 47 -18.10 3.35 -4.23
C THR A 47 -17.02 2.30 -3.94
N ILE A 48 -16.26 2.47 -2.85
CA ILE A 48 -15.25 1.51 -2.41
C ILE A 48 -15.88 0.15 -2.10
N LYS A 49 -17.05 0.11 -1.46
CA LYS A 49 -17.78 -1.15 -1.22
C LYS A 49 -18.12 -1.87 -2.53
N LYS A 50 -18.55 -1.14 -3.57
CA LYS A 50 -18.81 -1.72 -4.90
C LYS A 50 -17.54 -2.33 -5.51
N TYR A 51 -16.41 -1.63 -5.42
CA TYR A 51 -15.11 -2.15 -5.91
C TYR A 51 -14.67 -3.40 -5.16
N VAL A 52 -14.86 -3.45 -3.84
CA VAL A 52 -14.55 -4.64 -3.02
C VAL A 52 -15.41 -5.83 -3.46
N ALA A 53 -16.72 -5.64 -3.60
CA ALA A 53 -17.63 -6.69 -4.05
C ALA A 53 -17.26 -7.23 -5.44
N GLN A 54 -16.92 -6.34 -6.38
CA GLN A 54 -16.43 -6.76 -7.71
C GLN A 54 -15.16 -7.61 -7.59
N ARG A 55 -14.18 -7.16 -6.79
CA ARG A 55 -12.90 -7.87 -6.64
C ARG A 55 -13.05 -9.24 -5.98
N GLU A 56 -13.93 -9.37 -4.98
CA GLU A 56 -14.24 -10.63 -4.33
C GLU A 56 -14.88 -11.62 -5.30
N ASN A 57 -15.81 -11.15 -6.15
CA ASN A 57 -16.41 -11.98 -7.20
C ASN A 57 -15.38 -12.47 -8.22
N GLU A 58 -14.37 -11.66 -8.56
CA GLU A 58 -13.26 -12.06 -9.43
C GLU A 58 -12.29 -13.05 -8.75
N LEU A 59 -12.19 -13.05 -7.42
CA LEU A 59 -11.33 -13.99 -6.66
C LEU A 59 -12.00 -15.33 -6.38
N ASN A 60 -13.33 -15.34 -6.26
CA ASN A 60 -14.13 -16.53 -6.00
C ASN A 60 -14.57 -17.26 -7.28
N LYS A 61 -14.15 -16.76 -8.46
CA LYS A 61 -14.30 -17.40 -9.77
C LYS A 61 -13.08 -18.25 -10.09
#